data_AF-A0A1Z5KU66-F1
#
_entry.id   AF-A0A1Z5KU66-F1
#
_cell.length_a   1.000
_cell.length_b   1.000
_cell.length_c   1.000
_cell.angle_alpha   90.00
_cell.angle_beta   90.00
_cell.angle_gamma   90.00
#
_symmetry.space_group_name_H-M   'P 1'
#
loop_
_entity.id
_entity.type
_entity.pdbx_description
1 polymer ?
#
loop_
_entity_poly.entity_id
_entity_poly.type
_entity_poly.pdbx_seq_one_letter_code
_entity_poly.pdbx_strand_id
1 'polypeptide(L)'
;MTDEEMYRTIERGIRGGICQQSLRYCRRNLPSCEDYDPCEAPTSIHYLDCNGLYSHAMTMYLPVGNFAWVEDFGSVDFMRTPPDSPKGYIYVVDLEYPESIHELTRYYPLAPERARVTHDMLSPFQHMLLEDLMYKPQGTEKLLLTCRNKESYVVHYNLLALYCRLGMRVTKIHAIISFDQAPFLKPYIESNIERRIAARTGFERSLYKLLNNVIFGRSLLNKRKMRNIRVAFDGETADRLCSNQNCSNFEILSESCVLFEMKKRSVQCDFPTFVGFTVLEHSKHTMY
;
A
#
# COMPACT_ATOMS: atom_id res chain seq x y z
N MET A 1 -9.88 -6.19 -16.44
CA MET A 1 -9.01 -5.15 -17.00
C MET A 1 -8.04 -5.83 -17.96
N THR A 2 -8.02 -5.41 -19.22
CA THR A 2 -7.22 -6.01 -20.30
C THR A 2 -6.15 -5.06 -20.84
N ASP A 3 -6.30 -3.76 -20.60
CA ASP A 3 -5.35 -2.72 -20.95
C ASP A 3 -4.11 -2.79 -20.02
N GLU A 4 -2.93 -2.95 -20.63
CA GLU A 4 -1.66 -3.06 -19.91
C GLU A 4 -1.22 -1.73 -19.27
N GLU A 5 -1.51 -0.59 -19.91
CA GLU A 5 -1.14 0.73 -19.41
C GLU A 5 -1.98 1.10 -18.19
N MET A 6 -3.28 0.79 -18.19
CA MET A 6 -4.12 0.91 -16.99
C MET A 6 -3.57 0.06 -15.85
N TYR A 7 -3.20 -1.20 -16.14
CA TYR A 7 -2.62 -2.09 -15.13
C TYR A 7 -1.34 -1.51 -14.53
N ARG A 8 -0.40 -1.05 -15.37
CA ARG A 8 0.86 -0.44 -14.93
C ARG A 8 0.62 0.85 -14.14
N THR A 9 -0.36 1.65 -14.54
CA THR A 9 -0.76 2.88 -13.82
C THR A 9 -1.24 2.57 -12.42
N ILE A 10 -2.15 1.60 -12.28
CA ILE A 10 -2.65 1.16 -10.97
C ILE A 10 -1.51 0.57 -10.13
N GLU A 11 -0.63 -0.25 -10.72
CA GLU A 11 0.51 -0.84 -10.03
C GLU A 11 1.48 0.22 -9.49
N ARG A 12 1.75 1.27 -10.26
CA ARG A 12 2.56 2.42 -9.82
C ARG A 12 1.92 3.14 -8.62
N GLY A 13 0.59 3.17 -8.55
CA GLY A 13 -0.15 3.75 -7.42
C GLY A 13 -0.17 2.91 -6.14
N ILE A 14 0.30 1.66 -6.15
CA ILE A 14 0.24 0.80 -4.96
C ILE A 14 1.24 1.30 -3.92
N ARG A 15 0.70 1.83 -2.81
CA ARG A 15 1.45 2.27 -1.63
C ARG A 15 0.89 1.61 -0.39
N GLY A 16 1.77 0.97 0.38
CA GLY A 16 1.41 0.25 1.60
C GLY A 16 0.88 1.16 2.71
N GLY A 17 0.76 0.60 3.91
CA GLY A 17 0.37 1.36 5.10
C GLY A 17 1.35 2.49 5.39
N ILE A 18 0.81 3.60 5.89
CA ILE A 18 1.60 4.74 6.36
C ILE A 18 2.37 4.33 7.61
N CYS A 19 3.68 4.55 7.61
CA CYS A 19 4.53 4.36 8.78
C CYS A 19 5.44 5.59 8.89
N GLN A 20 5.27 6.36 9.97
CA GLN A 20 6.03 7.57 10.23
C GLN A 20 6.31 7.70 11.72
N GLN A 21 7.51 8.16 12.05
CA GLN A 21 7.81 8.71 13.37
C GLN A 21 7.90 10.21 13.27
N SER A 22 6.98 10.88 13.97
CA SER A 22 6.77 12.32 13.86
C SER A 22 7.37 13.09 15.04
N LEU A 23 7.52 12.42 16.19
CA LEU A 23 8.24 12.88 17.36
C LEU A 23 9.22 11.79 17.80
N ARG A 24 10.46 12.17 18.09
CA ARG A 24 11.51 11.23 18.53
C ARG A 24 11.43 10.91 20.02
N TYR A 25 10.90 11.83 20.82
CA TYR A 25 10.75 11.67 22.25
C TYR A 25 9.45 12.33 22.72
N CYS A 26 8.69 11.61 23.55
CA CYS A 26 7.57 12.13 24.29
C CYS A 26 7.60 11.45 25.66
N ARG A 27 7.47 12.25 26.72
CA ARG A 27 7.40 11.76 28.09
C ARG A 27 6.02 12.07 28.64
N ARG A 28 5.44 11.10 29.35
CA ARG A 28 4.23 11.29 30.14
C ARG A 28 4.57 12.05 31.42
N ASN A 29 3.90 13.16 31.68
CA ASN A 29 4.06 13.99 32.87
C ASN A 29 2.70 14.13 33.57
N LEU A 30 2.45 13.28 34.57
CA LEU A 30 1.24 13.33 35.40
C LEU A 30 1.63 13.12 36.87
N PRO A 31 0.85 13.59 37.85
CA PRO A 31 1.16 13.41 39.29
C PRO A 31 1.32 11.96 39.75
N SER A 32 0.89 10.99 38.94
CA SER A 32 1.08 9.55 39.18
C SER A 32 2.41 8.99 38.67
N CYS A 33 3.23 9.78 37.99
CA CYS A 33 4.56 9.41 37.52
C CYS A 33 5.60 9.62 38.63
N GLU A 34 6.57 8.70 38.77
CA GLU A 34 7.65 8.82 39.76
C GLU A 34 8.54 10.04 39.51
N ASP A 35 8.71 10.42 38.23
CA ASP A 35 9.50 11.55 37.76
C ASP A 35 8.64 12.78 37.38
N TYR A 36 7.45 12.91 37.99
CA TYR A 36 6.55 14.03 37.75
C TYR A 36 7.24 15.37 38.02
N ASP A 37 7.20 16.26 37.04
CA ASP A 37 7.67 17.63 37.17
C ASP A 37 6.48 18.61 37.17
N PRO A 38 6.15 19.23 38.32
CA PRO A 38 5.06 20.21 38.40
C PRO A 38 5.36 21.51 37.65
N CYS A 39 6.60 21.75 37.24
CA CYS A 39 7.00 22.90 36.43
C CYS A 39 6.78 22.66 34.92
N GLU A 40 6.60 21.41 34.48
CA GLU A 40 6.28 21.07 33.09
C GLU A 40 4.76 20.93 32.89
N ALA A 41 4.30 21.16 31.66
CA ALA A 41 2.91 20.94 31.30
C ALA A 41 2.52 19.46 31.49
N PRO A 42 1.28 19.15 31.92
CA PRO A 42 0.84 17.77 32.05
C PRO A 42 0.71 17.12 30.65
N THR A 43 1.22 15.91 30.50
CA THR A 43 1.21 15.17 29.24
C THR A 43 0.79 13.72 29.43
N SER A 44 -0.04 13.21 28.52
CA SER A 44 -0.44 11.80 28.44
C SER A 44 -0.11 11.25 27.06
N ILE A 45 0.17 9.95 27.00
CA ILE A 45 0.44 9.22 25.76
C ILE A 45 -0.72 8.26 25.52
N HIS A 46 -1.34 8.35 24.35
CA HIS A 46 -2.47 7.51 23.96
C HIS A 46 -2.07 6.59 22.81
N TYR A 47 -2.43 5.31 22.92
CA TYR A 47 -2.30 4.35 21.84
C TYR A 47 -3.69 4.11 21.23
N LEU A 48 -3.82 4.43 19.94
CA LEU A 48 -5.05 4.22 19.18
C LEU A 48 -4.77 3.21 18.06
N ASP A 49 -5.65 2.23 17.90
CA ASP A 49 -5.56 1.22 16.85
C ASP A 49 -6.90 1.02 16.17
N CYS A 50 -6.89 1.00 14.84
CA CYS A 50 -8.09 0.73 14.05
C CYS A 50 -8.32 -0.78 13.96
N ASN A 51 -9.33 -1.27 14.69
CA ASN A 51 -9.72 -2.67 14.70
C ASN A 51 -10.17 -3.15 13.31
N GLY A 52 -9.26 -3.78 12.57
CA GLY A 52 -9.58 -4.37 11.27
C GLY A 52 -9.66 -3.35 10.12
N LEU A 53 -8.75 -2.38 10.08
CA LEU A 53 -8.68 -1.33 9.05
C LEU A 53 -8.92 -1.83 7.61
N TYR A 54 -8.19 -2.85 7.15
CA TYR A 54 -8.38 -3.38 5.80
C TYR A 54 -9.71 -4.12 5.62
N SER A 55 -10.22 -4.76 6.68
CA SER A 55 -11.54 -5.39 6.63
C SER A 55 -12.62 -4.32 6.44
N HIS A 56 -12.53 -3.21 7.19
CA HIS A 56 -13.42 -2.06 7.00
C HIS A 56 -13.30 -1.47 5.59
N ALA A 57 -12.09 -1.26 5.09
CA ALA A 57 -11.89 -0.77 3.72
C ALA A 57 -12.48 -1.71 2.65
N MET A 58 -12.52 -3.03 2.91
CA MET A 58 -13.14 -4.01 2.01
C MET A 58 -14.68 -4.03 2.05
N THR A 59 -15.32 -3.40 3.04
CA THR A 59 -16.80 -3.25 3.03
C THR A 59 -17.28 -2.04 2.23
N MET A 60 -16.35 -1.16 1.80
CA MET A 60 -16.64 -0.02 0.96
C MET A 60 -16.84 -0.43 -0.52
N TYR A 61 -17.22 0.52 -1.36
CA TYR A 61 -17.32 0.30 -2.80
C TYR A 61 -15.93 0.05 -3.40
N LEU A 62 -15.81 -1.05 -4.13
CA LEU A 62 -14.58 -1.50 -4.77
C LEU A 62 -14.80 -1.67 -6.26
N PRO A 63 -13.76 -1.50 -7.11
CA PRO A 63 -13.91 -1.66 -8.55
C PRO A 63 -14.29 -3.11 -8.89
N VAL A 64 -15.27 -3.27 -9.79
CA VAL A 64 -15.74 -4.58 -10.27
C VAL A 64 -15.40 -4.82 -11.73
N GLY A 65 -15.32 -3.78 -12.57
CA GLY A 65 -15.12 -3.95 -13.99
C GLY A 65 -15.30 -2.67 -14.81
N ASN A 66 -15.44 -2.86 -16.14
CA ASN A 66 -15.71 -1.80 -17.12
C ASN A 66 -14.72 -0.62 -17.04
N PHE A 67 -13.44 -0.95 -16.94
CA PHE A 67 -12.35 0.03 -16.92
C PHE A 67 -12.21 0.72 -18.27
N ALA A 68 -12.20 2.05 -18.27
CA ALA A 68 -12.02 2.86 -19.46
C ALA A 68 -11.27 4.16 -19.16
N TRP A 69 -10.43 4.59 -20.09
CA TRP A 69 -9.86 5.94 -20.07
C TRP A 69 -10.97 6.97 -20.28
N VAL A 70 -10.94 8.06 -19.53
CA VAL A 70 -11.85 9.20 -19.74
C VAL A 70 -11.14 10.18 -20.67
N GLU A 71 -11.76 10.51 -21.81
CA GLU A 71 -11.20 11.43 -22.79
C GLU A 71 -11.42 12.90 -22.41
N ASP A 72 -12.63 13.23 -21.93
CA ASP A 72 -12.97 14.57 -21.45
C ASP A 72 -12.87 14.64 -19.92
N PHE A 73 -11.78 15.20 -19.41
CA PHE A 73 -11.58 15.34 -17.96
C PHE A 73 -12.60 16.27 -17.29
N GLY A 74 -13.21 17.20 -18.03
CA GLY A 74 -14.25 18.09 -17.49
C GLY A 74 -15.59 17.39 -17.25
N SER A 75 -15.79 16.20 -17.82
CA SER A 75 -17.01 15.40 -17.66
C SER A 75 -17.15 14.76 -16.27
N VAL A 76 -16.09 14.76 -15.47
CA VAL A 76 -16.03 14.09 -14.16
C VAL A 76 -15.57 15.05 -13.08
N ASP A 77 -16.23 15.00 -11.93
CA ASP A 77 -15.92 15.83 -10.77
C ASP A 77 -15.71 14.96 -9.53
N PHE A 78 -14.45 14.74 -9.17
CA PHE A 78 -14.10 13.94 -7.99
C PHE A 78 -14.54 14.56 -6.68
N MET A 79 -14.74 15.89 -6.60
CA MET A 79 -15.19 16.56 -5.38
C MET A 79 -16.67 16.31 -5.10
N ARG A 80 -17.46 16.11 -6.16
CA ARG A 80 -18.92 15.91 -6.09
C ARG A 80 -19.34 14.45 -6.22
N THR A 81 -18.45 13.56 -6.67
CA THR A 81 -18.74 12.12 -6.80
C THR A 81 -18.85 11.47 -5.41
N PRO A 82 -20.00 10.90 -5.03
CA PRO A 82 -20.16 10.19 -3.76
C PRO A 82 -19.34 8.89 -3.71
N PRO A 83 -18.85 8.47 -2.52
CA PRO A 83 -18.04 7.26 -2.37
C PRO A 83 -18.80 5.97 -2.75
N ASP A 84 -20.12 5.99 -2.66
CA ASP A 84 -21.06 4.90 -3.00
C ASP A 84 -21.68 5.04 -4.40
N SER A 85 -21.15 5.95 -5.23
CA SER A 85 -21.53 6.06 -6.64
C SER A 85 -21.30 4.72 -7.37
N PRO A 86 -22.17 4.32 -8.32
CA PRO A 86 -21.95 3.11 -9.13
C PRO A 86 -20.70 3.21 -10.01
N LYS A 87 -20.23 4.43 -10.29
CA LYS A 87 -18.96 4.70 -10.98
C LYS A 87 -17.93 5.34 -10.07
N GLY A 88 -16.69 4.85 -10.17
CA GLY A 88 -15.52 5.39 -9.50
C GLY A 88 -14.42 5.75 -10.49
N TYR A 89 -13.39 6.46 -9.99
CA TYR A 89 -12.30 6.98 -10.81
C TYR A 89 -10.93 6.86 -10.11
N ILE A 90 -9.89 6.62 -10.91
CA ILE A 90 -8.48 6.76 -10.51
C ILE A 90 -7.89 7.89 -11.32
N TYR A 91 -7.28 8.85 -10.63
CA TYR A 91 -6.66 10.02 -11.23
C TYR A 91 -5.14 9.87 -11.25
N VAL A 92 -4.51 10.37 -12.30
CA VAL A 92 -3.07 10.63 -12.36
C VAL A 92 -2.88 12.13 -12.40
N VAL A 93 -2.37 12.71 -11.31
CA VAL A 93 -2.38 14.18 -11.09
C VAL A 93 -1.06 14.70 -10.55
N ASP A 94 -0.77 15.96 -10.83
CA ASP A 94 0.20 16.74 -10.07
C ASP A 94 -0.52 17.43 -8.90
N LEU A 95 0.07 17.35 -7.71
CA LEU A 95 -0.47 17.92 -6.49
C LEU A 95 0.51 18.94 -5.91
N GLU A 96 0.04 20.16 -5.72
CA GLU A 96 0.71 21.16 -4.90
C GLU A 96 0.42 20.87 -3.41
N TYR A 97 1.44 21.04 -2.57
CA TYR A 97 1.36 20.94 -1.12
C TYR A 97 1.63 22.33 -0.50
N PRO A 98 0.60 23.17 -0.34
CA PRO A 98 0.80 24.56 0.10
C PRO A 98 1.44 24.66 1.48
N GLU A 99 2.34 25.63 1.67
CA GLU A 99 3.01 25.89 2.96
C GLU A 99 2.01 26.13 4.10
N SER A 100 0.84 26.69 3.79
CA SER A 100 -0.22 26.98 4.77
C SER A 100 -0.74 25.74 5.51
N ILE A 101 -0.58 24.54 4.95
CA ILE A 101 -1.00 23.28 5.58
C ILE A 101 0.16 22.47 6.16
N HIS A 102 1.41 22.93 6.03
CA HIS A 102 2.58 22.18 6.50
C HIS A 102 2.54 21.95 8.01
N GLU A 103 2.27 22.98 8.80
CA GLU A 103 2.23 22.83 10.27
C GLU A 103 1.08 21.91 10.72
N LEU A 104 -0.09 22.03 10.09
CA LEU A 104 -1.25 21.19 10.40
C LEU A 104 -0.98 19.71 10.11
N THR A 105 -0.21 19.42 9.07
CA THR A 105 -0.01 18.05 8.56
C THR A 105 1.38 17.50 8.84
N ARG A 106 2.27 18.24 9.51
CA ARG A 106 3.68 17.87 9.71
C ARG A 106 3.89 16.49 10.33
N TYR A 107 2.97 16.07 11.21
CA TYR A 107 3.05 14.79 11.91
C TYR A 107 2.37 13.66 11.16
N TYR A 108 1.56 13.97 10.15
CA TYR A 108 0.90 12.97 9.31
C TYR A 108 0.68 13.55 7.89
N PRO A 109 1.77 13.79 7.11
CA PRO A 109 1.68 14.38 5.79
C PRO A 109 0.78 13.60 4.85
N LEU A 110 0.14 14.32 3.95
CA LEU A 110 -0.77 13.78 2.95
C LEU A 110 0.01 13.15 1.78
N ALA A 111 -0.68 12.31 0.99
CA ALA A 111 -0.18 11.74 -0.26
C ALA A 111 1.23 11.07 -0.14
N PRO A 112 1.37 9.98 0.63
CA PRO A 112 2.64 9.28 0.78
C PRO A 112 3.17 8.80 -0.58
N GLU A 113 4.48 8.87 -0.81
CA GLU A 113 5.07 8.55 -2.12
C GLU A 113 6.24 7.58 -1.98
N ARG A 114 6.48 6.75 -3.00
CA ARG A 114 7.71 5.96 -3.08
C ARG A 114 8.79 6.84 -3.68
N ALA A 115 9.84 7.09 -2.91
CA ALA A 115 10.99 7.86 -3.38
C ALA A 115 12.29 7.31 -2.82
N ARG A 116 13.38 7.56 -3.54
CA ARG A 116 14.74 7.27 -3.06
C ARG A 116 15.17 8.37 -2.11
N VAL A 117 15.63 7.98 -0.92
CA VAL A 117 16.26 8.92 0.01
C VAL A 117 17.66 9.21 -0.49
N THR A 118 17.93 10.47 -0.82
CA THR A 118 19.24 10.95 -1.25
C THR A 118 20.04 11.45 -0.05
N HIS A 119 21.36 11.58 -0.22
CA HIS A 119 22.26 11.97 0.87
C HIS A 119 21.92 13.37 1.43
N ASP A 120 21.54 14.31 0.56
CA ASP A 120 21.12 15.67 0.91
C ASP A 120 19.82 15.74 1.74
N MET A 121 19.04 14.65 1.79
CA MET A 121 17.82 14.58 2.60
C MET A 121 18.07 14.16 4.06
N LEU A 122 19.31 13.81 4.40
CA LEU A 122 19.66 13.31 5.73
C LEU A 122 19.88 14.47 6.70
N SER A 123 19.52 14.27 7.97
CA SER A 123 19.84 15.24 9.03
C SER A 123 21.34 15.20 9.38
N PRO A 124 21.90 16.27 9.97
CA PRO A 124 23.30 16.29 10.42
C PRO A 124 23.69 15.09 11.31
N PHE A 125 22.80 14.68 12.22
CA PHE A 125 23.00 13.50 13.07
C PHE A 125 23.09 12.20 12.26
N GLN A 126 22.33 12.09 11.17
CA GLN A 126 22.38 10.91 10.31
C GLN A 126 23.69 10.87 9.52
N HIS A 127 24.20 12.01 9.05
CA HIS A 127 25.53 12.07 8.44
C HIS A 127 26.62 11.60 9.40
N MET A 128 26.64 12.14 10.61
CA MET A 128 27.56 11.70 11.67
C MET A 128 27.46 10.20 11.93
N LEU A 129 26.24 9.66 12.03
CA LEU A 129 26.04 8.22 12.25
C LEU A 129 26.52 7.36 11.08
N LEU A 130 26.39 7.82 9.84
CA LEU A 130 26.93 7.10 8.67
C LEU A 130 28.47 7.02 8.72
N GLU A 131 29.12 8.09 9.15
CA GLU A 131 30.58 8.15 9.33
C GLU A 131 31.03 7.23 10.47
N ASP A 132 30.41 7.35 11.64
CA ASP A 132 30.74 6.55 12.83
C ASP A 132 30.58 5.04 12.58
N LEU A 133 29.53 4.66 11.84
CA LEU A 133 29.27 3.25 11.50
C LEU A 133 30.02 2.77 10.26
N MET A 134 30.75 3.65 9.56
CA MET A 134 31.32 3.38 8.23
C MET A 134 30.29 2.77 7.25
N TYR A 135 29.04 3.17 7.37
CA TYR A 135 27.92 2.58 6.64
C TYR A 135 27.61 3.36 5.37
N LYS A 136 27.56 2.66 4.24
CA LYS A 136 27.14 3.22 2.95
C LYS A 136 25.74 2.70 2.60
N PRO A 137 24.68 3.50 2.76
CA PRO A 137 23.33 3.04 2.48
C PRO A 137 23.18 2.69 1.00
N GLN A 138 22.64 1.50 0.74
CA GLN A 138 22.21 1.14 -0.60
C GLN A 138 20.93 1.93 -0.91
N GLY A 139 20.93 2.64 -2.05
CA GLY A 139 19.80 3.44 -2.45
C GLY A 139 18.59 2.55 -2.76
N THR A 140 17.68 2.48 -1.79
CA THR A 140 16.42 1.74 -1.85
C THR A 140 15.28 2.74 -1.81
N GLU A 141 14.24 2.49 -2.57
CA GLU A 141 13.01 3.28 -2.46
C GLU A 141 12.35 3.00 -1.12
N LYS A 142 11.88 4.07 -0.48
CA LYS A 142 11.11 4.03 0.76
C LYS A 142 9.77 4.72 0.52
N LEU A 143 8.77 4.30 1.27
CA LEU A 143 7.53 5.07 1.34
C LEU A 143 7.80 6.28 2.24
N LEU A 144 7.78 7.47 1.67
CA LEU A 144 8.06 8.73 2.35
C LEU A 144 6.76 9.51 2.56
N LEU A 145 6.68 10.14 3.72
CA LEU A 145 5.66 11.12 4.04
C LEU A 145 6.33 12.49 4.06
N THR A 146 6.03 13.31 3.06
CA THR A 146 6.67 14.61 2.87
C THR A 146 5.63 15.67 2.53
N CYS A 147 5.81 16.89 3.04
CA CYS A 147 5.00 18.06 2.65
C CYS A 147 5.46 18.67 1.30
N ARG A 148 6.01 17.84 0.40
CA ARG A 148 6.47 18.26 -0.93
C ARG A 148 5.34 18.13 -1.95
N ASN A 149 5.44 18.86 -3.04
CA ASN A 149 4.61 18.64 -4.22
C ASN A 149 4.76 17.20 -4.72
N LYS A 150 3.73 16.69 -5.40
CA LYS A 150 3.69 15.35 -5.98
C LYS A 150 3.50 15.48 -7.48
N GLU A 151 4.21 14.66 -8.25
CA GLU A 151 4.11 14.63 -9.70
C GLU A 151 3.59 13.27 -10.16
N SER A 152 2.69 13.26 -11.15
CA SER A 152 2.09 12.05 -11.72
C SER A 152 1.55 11.07 -10.66
N TYR A 153 1.00 11.61 -9.58
CA TYR A 153 0.49 10.86 -8.44
C TYR A 153 -0.80 10.13 -8.81
N VAL A 154 -0.77 8.81 -8.72
CA VAL A 154 -1.93 7.94 -9.01
C VAL A 154 -2.79 7.86 -7.74
N VAL A 155 -4.07 8.19 -7.77
CA VAL A 155 -4.89 8.27 -6.54
C VAL A 155 -6.36 7.94 -6.82
N HIS A 156 -7.01 7.27 -5.86
CA HIS A 156 -8.45 7.05 -5.92
C HIS A 156 -9.22 8.36 -5.70
N TYR A 157 -10.28 8.62 -6.46
CA TYR A 157 -11.01 9.89 -6.46
C TYR A 157 -11.45 10.35 -5.05
N ASN A 158 -11.93 9.42 -4.22
CA ASN A 158 -12.39 9.75 -2.87
C ASN A 158 -11.25 10.24 -1.97
N LEU A 159 -10.07 9.63 -2.09
CA LEU A 159 -8.89 10.05 -1.34
C LEU A 159 -8.32 11.38 -1.88
N LEU A 160 -8.39 11.59 -3.19
CA LEU A 160 -8.04 12.88 -3.80
C LEU A 160 -8.95 14.01 -3.32
N ALA A 161 -10.26 13.75 -3.22
CA ALA A 161 -11.22 14.70 -2.66
C ALA A 161 -10.86 15.05 -1.21
N LEU A 162 -10.50 14.05 -0.39
CA LEU A 162 -10.03 14.28 0.98
C LEU A 162 -8.78 15.16 1.01
N TYR A 163 -7.76 14.87 0.18
CA TYR A 163 -6.55 15.69 0.10
C TYR A 163 -6.85 17.14 -0.25
N CYS A 164 -7.78 17.38 -1.19
CA CYS A 164 -8.19 18.73 -1.55
C CYS A 164 -8.95 19.44 -0.42
N ARG A 165 -9.82 18.73 0.30
CA ARG A 165 -10.50 19.27 1.50
C ARG A 165 -9.53 19.60 2.63
N LEU A 166 -8.43 18.86 2.75
CA LEU A 166 -7.34 19.10 3.69
C LEU A 166 -6.33 20.15 3.18
N GLY A 167 -6.55 20.72 1.99
CA GLY A 167 -5.84 21.89 1.49
C GLY A 167 -4.75 21.63 0.44
N MET A 168 -4.55 20.39 -0.02
CA MET A 168 -3.76 20.15 -1.23
C MET A 168 -4.48 20.71 -2.46
N ARG A 169 -3.74 20.98 -3.54
CA ARG A 169 -4.33 21.49 -4.78
C ARG A 169 -3.90 20.65 -5.97
N VAL A 170 -4.86 20.29 -6.82
CA VAL A 170 -4.55 19.68 -8.12
C VAL A 170 -4.07 20.77 -9.07
N THR A 171 -2.85 20.66 -9.57
CA THR A 171 -2.28 21.60 -10.54
C THR A 171 -2.41 21.09 -11.98
N LYS A 172 -2.44 19.76 -12.16
CA LYS A 172 -2.58 19.14 -13.48
C LYS A 172 -3.22 17.76 -13.37
N ILE A 173 -4.09 17.44 -14.33
CA ILE A 173 -4.62 16.08 -14.54
C ILE A 173 -3.95 15.52 -15.80
N HIS A 174 -3.30 14.36 -15.69
CA HIS A 174 -2.64 13.68 -16.80
C HIS A 174 -3.50 12.59 -17.41
N ALA A 175 -4.25 11.86 -16.58
CA ALA A 175 -5.13 10.79 -17.02
C ALA A 175 -6.18 10.46 -15.95
N ILE A 176 -7.30 9.90 -16.39
CA ILE A 176 -8.37 9.41 -15.51
C ILE A 176 -8.82 8.03 -16.01
N ILE A 177 -8.88 7.07 -15.11
CA ILE A 177 -9.44 5.73 -15.35
C ILE A 177 -10.80 5.67 -14.64
N SER A 178 -11.88 5.49 -15.40
CA SER A 178 -13.20 5.18 -14.87
C SER A 178 -13.40 3.68 -14.69
N PHE A 179 -14.25 3.28 -13.75
CA PHE A 179 -14.66 1.89 -13.53
C PHE A 179 -16.02 1.82 -12.85
N ASP A 180 -16.71 0.70 -13.00
CA ASP A 180 -17.87 0.39 -12.19
C ASP A 180 -17.41 -0.14 -10.83
N GLN A 181 -18.11 0.25 -9.77
CA GLN A 181 -17.80 -0.16 -8.39
C GLN A 181 -19.05 -0.60 -7.62
N ALA A 182 -18.86 -1.54 -6.71
CA ALA A 182 -19.91 -2.06 -5.84
C ALA A 182 -19.30 -2.55 -4.51
N PRO A 183 -20.09 -2.64 -3.43
CA PRO A 183 -19.63 -3.17 -2.15
C PRO A 183 -19.68 -4.72 -2.15
N PHE A 184 -19.13 -5.36 -3.18
CA PHE A 184 -19.34 -6.80 -3.42
C PHE A 184 -18.69 -7.71 -2.37
N LEU A 185 -17.64 -7.24 -1.68
CA LEU A 185 -17.01 -7.96 -0.57
C LEU A 185 -17.71 -7.74 0.77
N LYS A 186 -18.57 -6.71 0.89
CA LYS A 186 -19.21 -6.34 2.16
C LYS A 186 -19.95 -7.50 2.83
N PRO A 187 -20.84 -8.25 2.15
CA PRO A 187 -21.56 -9.35 2.79
C PRO A 187 -20.64 -10.45 3.32
N TYR A 188 -19.56 -10.74 2.59
CA TYR A 188 -18.59 -11.76 2.99
C TYR A 188 -17.78 -11.31 4.24
N ILE A 189 -17.29 -10.07 4.22
CA ILE A 189 -16.50 -9.52 5.32
C ILE A 189 -17.34 -9.40 6.59
N GLU A 190 -18.57 -8.89 6.48
CA GLU A 190 -19.50 -8.74 7.60
C GLU A 190 -19.86 -10.10 8.21
N SER A 191 -20.15 -11.12 7.37
CA SER A 191 -20.41 -12.48 7.86
C SER A 191 -19.21 -13.06 8.63
N ASN A 192 -17.98 -12.83 8.16
CA ASN A 192 -16.79 -13.27 8.89
C ASN A 192 -16.58 -12.51 10.21
N ILE A 193 -16.95 -11.23 10.27
CA ILE A 193 -16.89 -10.44 11.51
C ILE A 193 -17.89 -10.98 12.53
N GLU A 194 -19.13 -11.25 12.11
CA GLU A 194 -20.16 -11.84 12.98
C GLU A 194 -19.73 -13.21 13.51
N ARG A 195 -19.20 -14.08 12.64
CA ARG A 195 -18.67 -15.39 13.03
C ARG A 195 -17.47 -15.28 13.97
N ARG A 196 -16.62 -14.26 13.80
CA ARG A 196 -15.50 -13.98 14.71
C ARG A 196 -15.98 -13.53 16.09
N ILE A 197 -17.06 -12.77 16.18
CA ILE A 197 -17.68 -12.35 17.46
C ILE A 197 -18.30 -13.56 18.15
N ALA A 198 -19.01 -14.41 17.41
CA ALA A 198 -19.67 -15.61 17.94
C ALA A 198 -18.70 -16.77 18.28
N ALA A 199 -17.45 -16.69 17.82
CA ALA A 199 -16.44 -17.74 18.01
C ALA A 199 -16.12 -17.99 19.48
N ARG A 200 -16.14 -19.28 19.86
CA ARG A 200 -15.92 -19.75 21.23
C ARG A 200 -14.45 -20.04 21.50
N THR A 201 -13.68 -20.32 20.45
CA THR A 201 -12.27 -20.69 20.56
C THR A 201 -11.34 -19.62 19.99
N GLY A 202 -10.10 -19.57 20.50
CA GLY A 202 -9.06 -18.70 19.95
C GLY A 202 -8.68 -19.06 18.50
N PHE A 203 -8.80 -20.35 18.14
CA PHE A 203 -8.59 -20.83 16.79
C PHE A 203 -9.60 -20.24 15.81
N GLU A 204 -10.91 -20.36 16.09
CA GLU A 204 -11.96 -19.82 15.23
C GLU A 204 -11.83 -18.30 15.03
N ARG A 205 -11.55 -17.56 16.12
CA ARG A 205 -11.33 -16.11 16.03
C ARG A 205 -10.17 -15.76 15.11
N SER A 206 -9.10 -16.55 15.15
CA SER A 206 -7.91 -16.36 14.32
C SER A 206 -8.18 -16.75 12.87
N LEU A 207 -8.97 -17.80 12.63
CA LEU A 207 -9.38 -18.24 11.29
C LEU A 207 -10.21 -17.17 10.59
N TYR A 208 -11.27 -16.63 11.21
CA TYR A 208 -12.10 -15.60 10.57
C TYR A 208 -11.34 -14.29 10.34
N LYS A 209 -10.40 -13.93 11.23
CA LYS A 209 -9.46 -12.82 11.00
C LYS A 209 -8.57 -13.09 9.78
N LEU A 210 -8.05 -14.31 9.65
CA LEU A 210 -7.19 -14.70 8.53
C LEU A 210 -7.96 -14.67 7.20
N LEU A 211 -9.18 -15.19 7.16
CA LEU A 211 -10.03 -15.22 5.95
C LEU A 211 -10.23 -13.81 5.36
N ASN A 212 -10.44 -12.81 6.21
CA ASN A 212 -10.51 -11.42 5.76
C ASN A 212 -9.15 -10.92 5.25
N ASN A 213 -8.08 -11.10 6.03
CA ASN A 213 -6.74 -10.58 5.69
C ASN A 213 -6.16 -11.19 4.40
N VAL A 214 -6.47 -12.45 4.09
CA VAL A 214 -5.97 -13.15 2.90
C VAL A 214 -6.48 -12.51 1.61
N ILE A 215 -7.73 -12.01 1.57
CA ILE A 215 -8.29 -11.37 0.36
C ILE A 215 -7.40 -10.21 -0.09
N PHE A 216 -7.07 -9.34 0.87
CA PHE A 216 -6.18 -8.20 0.64
C PHE A 216 -4.81 -8.65 0.11
N GLY A 217 -4.13 -9.56 0.81
CA GLY A 217 -2.80 -10.04 0.42
C GLY A 217 -2.79 -10.73 -0.95
N ARG A 218 -3.85 -11.47 -1.29
CA ARG A 218 -3.99 -12.13 -2.60
C ARG A 218 -4.27 -11.14 -3.72
N SER A 219 -5.02 -10.07 -3.47
CA SER A 219 -5.30 -9.05 -4.49
C SER A 219 -4.05 -8.29 -4.96
N LEU A 220 -3.05 -8.11 -4.09
CA LEU A 220 -1.79 -7.42 -4.37
C LEU A 220 -0.65 -8.36 -4.80
N LEU A 221 -0.95 -9.63 -5.07
CA LEU A 221 0.07 -10.63 -5.32
C LEU A 221 0.80 -10.40 -6.65
N ASN A 222 2.09 -10.06 -6.57
CA ASN A 222 2.90 -9.80 -7.75
C ASN A 222 3.44 -11.10 -8.35
N LYS A 223 2.79 -11.60 -9.40
CA LYS A 223 3.21 -12.81 -10.12
C LYS A 223 4.58 -12.70 -10.78
N ARG A 224 5.11 -11.50 -11.06
CA ARG A 224 6.46 -11.34 -11.61
C ARG A 224 7.54 -11.78 -10.61
N LYS A 225 7.27 -11.64 -9.31
CA LYS A 225 8.19 -12.02 -8.22
C LYS A 225 8.12 -13.49 -7.81
N MET A 226 7.10 -14.24 -8.23
CA MET A 226 7.04 -15.67 -7.92
C MET A 226 8.20 -16.41 -8.60
N ARG A 227 8.77 -17.41 -7.94
CA ARG A 227 9.79 -18.28 -8.56
C ARG A 227 9.08 -19.33 -9.43
N ASN A 228 9.69 -19.71 -10.54
CA ASN A 228 9.21 -20.80 -11.38
C ASN A 228 10.16 -21.98 -11.17
N ILE A 229 9.80 -22.86 -10.24
CA ILE A 229 10.63 -23.98 -9.81
C ILE A 229 10.17 -25.26 -10.51
N ARG A 230 11.13 -26.00 -11.05
CA ARG A 230 10.97 -27.37 -11.54
C ARG A 230 11.81 -28.29 -10.66
N VAL A 231 11.39 -29.55 -10.52
CA VAL A 231 12.09 -30.56 -9.72
C VAL A 231 12.43 -31.72 -10.64
N ALA A 232 13.68 -32.19 -10.56
CA ALA A 232 14.12 -33.43 -11.19
C ALA A 232 14.39 -34.49 -10.13
N PHE A 233 13.91 -35.71 -10.37
CA PHE A 233 14.16 -36.86 -9.48
C PHE A 233 15.10 -37.92 -10.08
N ASP A 234 15.56 -37.67 -11.30
CA ASP A 234 16.38 -38.56 -12.12
C ASP A 234 17.35 -37.74 -12.98
N GLY A 235 18.46 -38.38 -13.38
CA GLY A 235 19.53 -37.73 -14.14
C GLY A 235 19.08 -37.21 -15.50
N GLU A 236 18.20 -37.94 -16.21
CA GLU A 236 17.73 -37.54 -17.55
C GLU A 236 16.91 -36.24 -17.48
N THR A 237 15.99 -36.14 -16.51
CA THR A 237 15.21 -34.92 -16.26
C THR A 237 16.12 -33.77 -15.81
N ALA A 238 17.12 -34.05 -14.97
CA ALA A 238 18.08 -33.05 -14.51
C ALA A 238 18.90 -32.49 -15.67
N ASP A 239 19.45 -33.34 -16.54
CA ASP A 239 20.23 -32.94 -17.71
C ASP A 239 19.38 -32.12 -18.69
N ARG A 240 18.13 -32.54 -18.91
CA ARG A 240 17.17 -31.81 -19.76
C ARG A 240 16.84 -30.42 -19.20
N LEU A 241 16.64 -30.29 -17.89
CA LEU A 241 16.35 -29.01 -17.25
C LEU A 241 17.58 -28.10 -17.19
N CYS A 242 18.76 -28.67 -16.91
CA CYS A 242 20.03 -27.96 -16.92
C CYS A 242 20.36 -27.39 -18.31
N SER A 243 20.11 -28.17 -19.36
CA SER A 243 20.32 -27.77 -20.77
C SER A 243 19.30 -26.74 -21.28
N ASN A 244 18.25 -26.45 -20.50
CA ASN A 244 17.23 -25.50 -20.92
C ASN A 244 17.76 -24.05 -20.80
N GLN A 245 17.68 -23.27 -21.88
CA GLN A 245 18.14 -21.86 -21.90
C GLN A 245 17.44 -20.95 -20.88
N ASN A 246 16.25 -21.35 -20.38
CA ASN A 246 15.57 -20.59 -19.33
C ASN A 246 16.02 -20.99 -17.93
N CYS A 247 16.83 -22.04 -17.75
CA CYS A 247 17.38 -22.36 -16.45
C CYS A 247 18.31 -21.22 -15.99
N SER A 248 18.00 -20.62 -14.85
CA SER A 248 18.79 -19.55 -14.26
C SER A 248 19.65 -20.02 -13.09
N ASN A 249 19.18 -21.00 -12.33
CA ASN A 249 19.88 -21.53 -11.17
C ASN A 249 19.38 -22.96 -10.87
N PHE A 250 20.17 -23.73 -10.13
CA PHE A 250 19.73 -25.01 -9.59
C PHE A 250 20.29 -25.24 -8.18
N GLU A 251 19.63 -26.08 -7.41
CA GLU A 251 20.01 -26.44 -6.05
C GLU A 251 19.78 -27.94 -5.84
N ILE A 252 20.84 -28.66 -5.48
CA ILE A 252 20.78 -30.09 -5.20
C ILE A 252 20.30 -30.27 -3.77
N LEU A 253 19.13 -30.87 -3.59
CA LEU A 253 18.56 -31.16 -2.27
C LEU A 253 18.99 -32.53 -1.75
N SER A 254 19.17 -33.50 -2.65
CA SER A 254 19.68 -34.84 -2.35
C SER A 254 20.25 -35.48 -3.62
N GLU A 255 20.86 -36.67 -3.49
CA GLU A 255 21.38 -37.44 -4.63
C GLU A 255 20.34 -37.72 -5.72
N SER A 256 19.05 -37.73 -5.36
CA SER A 256 17.92 -38.00 -6.25
C SER A 256 16.96 -36.82 -6.38
N CYS A 257 17.34 -35.60 -5.98
CA CYS A 257 16.44 -34.46 -6.04
C CYS A 257 17.19 -33.16 -6.31
N VAL A 258 16.88 -32.52 -7.44
CA VAL A 258 17.45 -31.22 -7.83
C VAL A 258 16.33 -30.24 -8.17
N LEU A 259 16.38 -29.07 -7.56
CA LEU A 259 15.52 -27.94 -7.89
C LEU A 259 16.16 -27.13 -9.01
N PHE A 260 15.37 -26.73 -9.99
CA PHE A 260 15.76 -25.83 -11.07
C PHE A 260 14.88 -24.59 -11.05
N GLU A 261 15.49 -23.42 -10.97
CA GLU A 261 14.83 -22.15 -11.12
C GLU A 261 14.84 -21.72 -12.59
N MET A 262 13.65 -21.50 -13.14
CA MET A 262 13.43 -21.19 -14.54
C MET A 262 13.02 -19.72 -14.72
N LYS A 263 13.57 -19.05 -15.72
CA LYS A 263 13.08 -17.74 -16.19
C LYS A 263 11.66 -17.87 -16.73
N LYS A 264 10.84 -16.85 -16.47
CA LYS A 264 9.47 -16.78 -16.99
C LYS A 264 9.45 -16.10 -18.35
N ARG A 265 8.83 -16.74 -19.33
CA ARG A 265 8.66 -16.20 -20.69
C ARG A 265 7.47 -15.23 -20.80
N SER A 266 6.41 -15.52 -20.06
CA SER A 266 5.22 -14.67 -19.98
C SER A 266 4.68 -14.72 -18.55
N VAL A 267 4.00 -13.65 -18.14
CA VAL A 267 3.34 -13.55 -16.84
C VAL A 267 1.92 -13.08 -17.07
N GLN A 268 0.96 -13.94 -16.73
CA GLN A 268 -0.45 -13.57 -16.77
C GLN A 268 -0.83 -12.87 -15.46
N CYS A 269 -1.07 -11.57 -15.52
CA CYS A 269 -1.54 -10.76 -14.39
C CYS A 269 -3.06 -10.88 -14.23
N ASP A 270 -3.52 -11.98 -13.62
CA ASP A 270 -4.94 -12.32 -13.39
C ASP A 270 -5.44 -11.99 -11.98
N PHE A 271 -4.58 -11.43 -11.11
CA PHE A 271 -5.00 -10.96 -9.79
C PHE A 271 -5.69 -9.59 -9.89
N PRO A 272 -6.76 -9.35 -9.11
CA PRO A 272 -7.50 -8.10 -9.14
C PRO A 272 -6.74 -7.00 -8.39
N THR A 273 -5.60 -6.57 -8.93
CA THR A 273 -4.70 -5.58 -8.31
C THR A 273 -5.38 -4.25 -8.04
N PHE A 274 -6.36 -3.87 -8.86
CA PHE A 274 -7.21 -2.70 -8.66
C PHE A 274 -8.03 -2.74 -7.36
N VAL A 275 -8.44 -3.93 -6.90
CA VAL A 275 -9.11 -4.10 -5.60
C VAL A 275 -8.12 -3.81 -4.48
N GLY A 276 -6.93 -4.42 -4.54
CA GLY A 276 -5.89 -4.21 -3.53
C GLY A 276 -5.43 -2.75 -3.45
N PHE A 277 -5.28 -2.09 -4.60
CA PHE A 277 -5.05 -0.66 -4.69
C PHE A 277 -6.16 0.13 -3.98
N THR A 278 -7.43 -0.12 -4.30
CA THR A 278 -8.54 0.65 -3.74
C THR A 278 -8.69 0.41 -2.23
N VAL A 279 -8.47 -0.81 -1.74
CA VAL A 279 -8.43 -1.11 -0.30
C VAL A 279 -7.34 -0.31 0.40
N LEU A 280 -6.16 -0.19 -0.21
CA LEU A 280 -5.08 0.64 0.32
C LEU A 280 -5.46 2.13 0.33
N GLU A 281 -6.21 2.62 -0.64
CA GLU A 281 -6.62 4.03 -0.70
C GLU A 281 -7.72 4.34 0.32
N HIS A 282 -8.75 3.48 0.41
CA HIS A 282 -9.80 3.59 1.44
C HIS A 282 -9.22 3.49 2.84
N SER A 283 -8.25 2.60 3.07
CA SER A 283 -7.59 2.50 4.39
C SER A 283 -6.86 3.78 4.77
N LYS A 284 -6.23 4.48 3.81
CA LYS A 284 -5.61 5.79 4.07
C LYS A 284 -6.68 6.85 4.35
N HIS A 285 -7.78 6.84 3.60
CA HIS A 285 -8.90 7.75 3.86
C HIS A 285 -9.47 7.58 5.28
N THR A 286 -9.53 6.36 5.83
CA THR A 286 -9.99 6.14 7.21
C THR A 286 -8.99 6.64 8.25
N MET A 287 -7.70 6.68 7.92
CA MET A 287 -6.63 7.08 8.84
C MET A 287 -6.41 8.60 8.92
N TYR A 288 -6.68 9.33 7.83
CA TYR A 288 -6.64 10.79 7.77
C TYR A 288 -7.94 11.40 8.30
#